data_AF-A0A314UYQ3-F1
#
_entry.id   AF-A0A314UYQ3-F1
#
_cell.length_a   1.000
_cell.length_b   1.000
_cell.length_c   1.000
_cell.angle_alpha   90.00
_cell.angle_beta   90.00
_cell.angle_gamma   90.00
#
_symmetry.space_group_name_H-M   'P 1'
#
loop_
_entity.id
_entity.type
_entity.pdbx_description
1 polymer ?
#
loop_
_entity_poly.entity_id
_entity_poly.type
_entity_poly.pdbx_seq_one_letter_code
_entity_poly.pdbx_strand_id
1 'polypeptide(L)'
;MWADQAAIRAGIAKSAGGRMRLRAPPTDDLLLYAIAACVLQRRKLIIEKYSSMEEIMRECNSMAGRLDVWKLLDDAHDLVVNLHDKI
;
A
#
# COMPACT_ATOMS: atom_id res chain seq x y z
N MET A 1 5.84 9.63 -8.64
CA MET A 1 5.58 9.82 -7.20
C MET A 1 6.88 9.99 -6.40
N TRP A 2 7.83 9.05 -6.42
CA TRP A 2 9.12 9.22 -5.73
C TRP A 2 10.23 9.88 -6.56
N ALA A 3 10.14 9.84 -7.90
CA ALA A 3 11.04 10.61 -8.76
C ALA A 3 10.90 12.13 -8.49
N ASP A 4 9.67 12.64 -8.39
CA ASP A 4 9.41 14.04 -8.04
C ASP A 4 9.87 14.40 -6.62
N GLN A 5 9.64 13.52 -5.64
CA GLN A 5 10.07 13.77 -4.26
C GLN A 5 11.60 13.74 -4.10
N ALA A 6 12.28 12.87 -4.86
CA ALA A 6 13.74 12.82 -4.94
C ALA A 6 14.30 14.04 -5.70
N ALA A 7 13.64 14.47 -6.79
CA ALA A 7 14.01 15.65 -7.56
C ALA A 7 13.86 16.95 -6.73
N ILE A 8 12.79 17.06 -5.94
CA ILE A 8 12.55 18.18 -5.01
C ILE A 8 13.60 18.19 -3.89
N ARG A 9 13.96 17.03 -3.31
CA ARG A 9 15.05 16.94 -2.31
C ARG A 9 16.45 17.19 -2.89
N ALA A 10 16.67 16.87 -4.16
CA ALA A 10 17.91 17.13 -4.88
C ALA A 10 18.04 18.60 -5.36
N GLY A 11 17.10 19.48 -5.02
CA GLY A 11 17.14 20.90 -5.40
C GLY A 11 16.86 21.15 -6.89
N ILE A 12 16.34 20.17 -7.63
CA ILE A 12 16.02 20.29 -9.06
C ILE A 12 14.59 20.81 -9.20
N ALA A 13 14.37 22.07 -8.81
CA ALA A 13 13.13 22.77 -9.08
C ALA A 13 13.25 23.48 -10.44
N LYS A 14 12.44 23.11 -11.43
CA LYS A 14 12.14 23.98 -12.56
C LYS A 14 10.70 24.45 -12.51
N SER A 15 10.60 25.77 -12.39
CA SER A 15 9.44 26.64 -12.45
C SER A 15 8.52 26.35 -13.64
N ALA A 16 7.23 26.12 -13.37
CA ALA A 16 6.13 26.69 -14.15
C ALA A 16 4.79 26.39 -13.47
N GLY A 17 4.13 27.45 -13.02
CA GLY A 17 2.68 27.67 -13.03
C GLY A 17 1.73 26.49 -12.79
N GLY A 18 1.02 26.56 -11.67
CA GLY A 18 -0.34 26.06 -11.60
C GLY A 18 -0.55 24.96 -10.57
N ARG A 19 -0.64 25.37 -9.30
CA ARG A 19 -1.71 24.95 -8.37
C ARG A 19 -2.12 23.46 -8.35
N MET A 20 -1.22 22.53 -8.63
CA MET A 20 -1.47 21.13 -8.34
C MET A 20 -1.29 20.98 -6.84
N ARG A 21 -2.41 20.83 -6.12
CA ARG A 21 -2.38 20.30 -4.75
C ARG A 21 -1.79 18.89 -4.82
N LEU A 22 -0.46 18.79 -4.88
CA LEU A 22 0.28 17.57 -4.58
C LEU A 22 0.21 17.37 -3.06
N ARG A 23 -1.01 17.19 -2.55
CA ARG A 23 -1.18 16.63 -1.22
C ARG A 23 -0.78 15.18 -1.41
N ALA A 24 0.47 14.87 -1.10
CA ALA A 24 0.92 13.49 -1.02
C ALA A 24 -0.16 12.72 -0.23
N PRO A 25 -0.62 11.56 -0.72
CA PRO A 25 -1.66 10.80 -0.03
C PRO A 25 -1.26 10.64 1.43
N PRO A 26 -2.22 10.75 2.39
CA PRO A 26 -1.90 10.74 3.81
C PRO A 26 -1.03 9.54 4.13
N THR A 27 0.17 9.79 4.62
CA THR A 27 1.18 8.75 4.90
C THR A 27 0.72 7.75 5.97
N ASP A 28 -0.27 8.12 6.79
CA ASP A 28 -0.87 7.26 7.81
C ASP A 28 -1.77 6.17 7.21
N ASP A 29 -2.31 6.38 6.00
CA ASP A 29 -3.17 5.39 5.34
C ASP A 29 -2.35 4.31 4.62
N LEU A 30 -1.06 4.55 4.33
CA LEU A 30 -0.25 3.61 3.54
C LEU A 30 -0.08 2.26 4.25
N LEU A 31 0.14 2.28 5.57
CA LEU A 31 0.20 1.04 6.35
C LEU A 31 -1.14 0.31 6.34
N LEU A 32 -2.25 1.06 6.44
CA LEU A 32 -3.60 0.49 6.38
C LEU A 32 -3.88 -0.14 5.02
N TYR A 33 -3.54 0.52 3.92
CA TYR A 33 -3.69 -0.02 2.56
C TYR A 33 -2.75 -1.21 2.30
N ALA A 34 -1.54 -1.21 2.87
CA ALA A 34 -0.64 -2.36 2.81
C ALA A 34 -1.20 -3.57 3.58
N ILE A 35 -1.79 -3.35 4.77
CA ILE A 35 -2.47 -4.41 5.51
C ILE A 35 -3.68 -4.91 4.71
N ALA A 36 -4.50 -4.00 4.16
CA ALA A 36 -5.65 -4.35 3.34
C ALA A 36 -5.26 -5.16 2.10
N ALA A 37 -4.19 -4.76 1.40
CA ALA A 37 -3.59 -5.50 0.29
C ALA A 37 -3.17 -6.91 0.70
N CYS A 38 -2.42 -7.04 1.80
CA CYS A 38 -1.96 -8.33 2.31
C CYS A 38 -3.12 -9.28 2.61
N VAL A 39 -4.18 -8.77 3.26
CA VAL A 39 -5.38 -9.54 3.58
C VAL A 39 -6.15 -9.91 2.33
N LEU A 40 -6.32 -8.97 1.38
CA LEU A 40 -7.05 -9.19 0.14
C LEU A 40 -6.40 -10.27 -0.72
N GLN A 41 -5.07 -10.24 -0.86
CA GLN A 41 -4.29 -11.24 -1.60
C GLN A 41 -4.52 -12.67 -1.08
N ARG A 42 -4.84 -12.80 0.21
CA ARG A 42 -5.01 -14.09 0.89
C ARG A 42 -6.47 -14.45 1.18
N ARG A 43 -7.43 -13.61 0.78
CA ARG A 43 -8.87 -13.78 1.05
C ARG A 43 -9.37 -15.19 0.72
N LYS A 44 -8.98 -15.72 -0.45
CA LYS A 44 -9.39 -17.06 -0.88
C LYS A 44 -8.87 -18.14 0.07
N LEU A 45 -7.58 -18.09 0.42
CA LEU A 45 -6.98 -19.02 1.38
C LEU A 45 -7.63 -18.89 2.76
N ILE A 46 -7.88 -17.67 3.22
CA ILE A 46 -8.49 -17.43 4.54
C ILE A 46 -9.87 -18.07 4.63
N ILE A 47 -10.71 -17.88 3.62
CA ILE A 47 -12.09 -18.40 3.59
C ILE A 47 -12.11 -19.93 3.41
N GLU A 48 -11.22 -20.49 2.60
CA GLU A 48 -11.28 -21.91 2.22
C GLU A 48 -10.50 -22.83 3.16
N LYS A 49 -9.47 -22.33 3.87
CA LYS A 49 -8.52 -23.17 4.61
C LYS A 49 -8.54 -22.99 6.13
N TYR A 50 -8.93 -21.82 6.64
CA TYR A 50 -8.87 -21.56 8.08
C TYR A 50 -10.25 -21.61 8.71
N SER A 51 -10.31 -22.26 9.87
CA SER A 51 -11.55 -22.49 10.62
C SER A 51 -11.57 -21.77 11.98
N SER A 52 -10.43 -21.22 12.39
CA SER A 52 -10.25 -20.55 13.69
C SER A 52 -9.33 -19.34 13.59
N MET A 53 -9.46 -18.44 14.56
CA MET A 53 -8.62 -17.24 14.66
C MET A 53 -7.15 -17.62 14.92
N GLU A 54 -6.92 -18.69 15.68
CA GLU A 54 -5.60 -19.19 16.04
C GLU A 54 -4.81 -19.66 14.82
N GLU A 55 -5.48 -20.33 13.87
CA GLU A 55 -4.89 -20.73 12.58
C GLU A 55 -4.51 -19.51 11.73
N ILE A 56 -5.40 -18.51 11.65
CA ILE A 56 -5.14 -17.26 10.93
C ILE A 56 -3.95 -16.52 11.56
N MET A 57 -3.91 -16.39 12.88
CA MET A 57 -2.80 -15.74 13.59
C MET A 57 -1.47 -16.48 13.37
N ARG A 58 -1.49 -17.83 13.40
CA ARG A 58 -0.29 -18.63 13.13
C ARG A 58 0.22 -18.41 11.72
N GLU A 59 -0.66 -18.40 10.72
CA GLU A 59 -0.28 -18.11 9.35
C GLU A 59 0.29 -16.70 9.24
N CYS A 60 -0.36 -15.70 9.82
CA CYS A 60 0.12 -14.31 9.82
C CYS A 60 1.51 -14.17 10.43
N ASN A 61 1.75 -14.79 11.59
CA ASN A 61 3.06 -14.79 12.22
C ASN A 61 4.12 -15.47 11.35
N SER A 62 3.74 -16.54 10.63
CA SER A 62 4.65 -17.21 9.71
C SER A 62 5.07 -16.32 8.54
N MET A 63 4.30 -15.29 8.18
CA MET A 63 4.65 -14.38 7.08
C MET A 63 5.78 -13.43 7.42
N ALA A 64 6.10 -13.25 8.71
CA ALA A 64 7.17 -12.34 9.13
C ALA A 64 8.51 -12.69 8.43
N GLY A 65 9.13 -11.69 7.81
CA GLY A 65 10.38 -11.86 7.06
C GLY A 65 10.26 -12.53 5.69
N ARG A 66 9.07 -12.94 5.26
CA ARG A 66 8.80 -13.54 3.94
C ARG A 66 7.92 -12.67 3.04
N LEU A 67 7.55 -11.48 3.51
CA LEU A 67 6.76 -10.53 2.73
C LEU A 67 7.65 -9.83 1.70
N ASP A 68 7.21 -9.84 0.45
CA ASP A 68 7.74 -8.97 -0.59
C ASP A 68 7.17 -7.55 -0.37
N VAL A 69 7.96 -6.71 0.28
CA VAL A 69 7.57 -5.34 0.65
C VAL A 69 7.28 -4.50 -0.59
N TRP A 70 8.01 -4.70 -1.69
CA TRP A 70 7.83 -3.90 -2.90
C TRP A 70 6.51 -4.23 -3.58
N LYS A 71 6.20 -5.52 -3.72
CA LYS A 71 4.90 -5.96 -4.23
C LYS A 71 3.76 -5.47 -3.33
N LEU A 72 3.94 -5.54 -2.01
CA LEU A 72 2.88 -5.12 -1.08
C LEU A 72 2.57 -3.61 -1.20
N LEU A 73 3.59 -2.78 -1.41
CA LEU A 73 3.42 -1.35 -1.64
C LEU A 73 2.74 -1.05 -2.98
N ASP A 74 3.04 -1.84 -4.02
CA ASP A 74 2.37 -1.74 -5.32
C ASP A 74 0.89 -2.13 -5.23
N ASP A 75 0.60 -3.28 -4.61
CA ASP A 75 -0.78 -3.75 -4.34
C ASP A 75 -1.57 -2.72 -3.49
N ALA A 76 -0.92 -2.06 -2.53
CA ALA A 76 -1.50 -1.00 -1.72
C ALA A 76 -1.82 0.25 -2.54
N HIS A 77 -0.92 0.64 -3.45
CA HIS A 77 -1.13 1.76 -4.35
C HIS A 77 -2.32 1.51 -5.27
N ASP A 78 -2.43 0.30 -5.84
CA ASP A 78 -3.57 -0.10 -6.67
C ASP A 78 -4.89 0.00 -5.92
N LEU A 79 -4.92 -0.37 -4.63
CA LEU A 79 -6.11 -0.22 -3.79
C LEU A 79 -6.52 1.25 -3.61
N VAL A 80 -5.56 2.14 -3.39
CA VAL A 80 -5.81 3.58 -3.23
C VAL A 80 -6.38 4.17 -4.52
N VAL A 81 -5.78 3.85 -5.67
CA VAL A 81 -6.23 4.36 -6.98
C VAL A 81 -7.65 3.87 -7.27
N ASN A 82 -7.90 2.56 -7.11
CA ASN A 82 -9.22 1.98 -7.34
C ASN A 82 -10.31 2.54 -6.40
N LEU A 83 -9.94 2.99 -5.20
CA LEU A 83 -10.88 3.62 -4.28
C LEU A 83 -11.17 5.08 -4.68
N HIS A 84 -10.14 5.83 -5.07
CA HIS A 84 -10.30 7.22 -5.51
C HIS A 84 -11.11 7.32 -6.82
N ASP A 85 -10.99 6.36 -7.73
CA ASP A 85 -11.79 6.33 -8.97
C ASP A 85 -13.29 6.05 -8.72
N LYS A 86 -13.65 5.55 -7.54
CA LYS A 86 -15.03 5.18 -7.16
C LYS A 86 -15.74 6.23 -6.31
N ILE A 87 -15.04 7.28 -5.87
CA ILE A 87 -15.54 8.36 -5.03
C ILE A 87 -15.66 9.64 -5.85
#